data_AF-A0A8X6JZE0-F1
#
_entry.id   AF-A0A8X6JZE0-F1
#
_cell.length_a   1.000
_cell.length_b   1.000
_cell.length_c   1.000
_cell.angle_alpha   90.00
_cell.angle_beta   90.00
_cell.angle_gamma   90.00
#
_symmetry.space_group_name_H-M   'P 1'
#
loop_
_entity.id
_entity.type
_entity.pdbx_description
1 polymer ?
#
loop_
_entity_poly.entity_id
_entity_poly.type
_entity_poly.pdbx_seq_one_letter_code
_entity_poly.pdbx_strand_id
1 'polypeptide(L)'
;VQSNVAVGTPDYISPEILRAHQYSLQAMEDGKGRYGAECDWWSLGVLLRFSRMILLFSSEEAKDLMRRLFAVQNAARTKWFRRLQESSLVIGVNWATIRERFCSTSSNSVFSGLHLPFVGFTFSSKSRLSGFGVQNGIDYHTEENNYIYEQRIQKLEHDKMDLQRRLREMSKFFKQQGIIFDGEDYGKNRSTEAESRKLQDEINTLRKRKSELEMETSKLRKEHRDMMCGKQELDSLQDEKILRLRELEKALRFAKAENDELHRDLMDCHEKLKLQAKDLKDALGQRKLAMTEYAEVSDK
;
A
#
# COMPACT_ATOMS: atom_id res chain seq x y z
N VAL A 1 9.61 -7.25 -9.70
CA VAL A 1 8.43 -6.46 -10.10
C VAL A 1 7.73 -7.19 -11.23
N GLN A 2 6.40 -7.27 -11.21
CA GLN A 2 5.62 -7.77 -12.35
C GLN A 2 4.92 -6.55 -12.95
N SER A 3 5.31 -6.17 -14.16
CA SER A 3 4.76 -5.00 -14.85
C SER A 3 4.64 -5.31 -16.33
N ASN A 4 3.50 -4.93 -16.88
CA ASN A 4 3.12 -5.11 -18.27
C ASN A 4 3.47 -3.89 -19.14
N VAL A 5 3.91 -2.80 -18.48
CA VAL A 5 4.26 -1.52 -19.11
C VAL A 5 5.76 -1.32 -19.01
N ALA A 6 6.41 -1.11 -20.15
CA ALA A 6 7.81 -0.69 -20.18
C ALA A 6 7.92 0.75 -19.66
N VAL A 7 8.86 0.98 -18.74
CA VAL A 7 9.14 2.29 -18.14
C VAL A 7 10.62 2.58 -18.22
N GLY A 8 10.98 3.86 -18.39
CA GLY A 8 12.37 4.33 -18.49
C GLY A 8 12.66 5.08 -19.79
N THR A 9 13.83 5.71 -19.84
CA THR A 9 14.31 6.42 -21.05
C THR A 9 14.82 5.40 -22.06
N PRO A 10 14.38 5.43 -23.35
CA PRO A 10 14.62 4.35 -24.33
C PRO A 10 16.04 3.80 -24.41
N ASP A 11 17.06 4.66 -24.33
CA ASP A 11 18.47 4.26 -24.44
C ASP A 11 18.98 3.41 -23.27
N TYR A 12 18.32 3.46 -22.12
CA TYR A 12 18.76 2.80 -20.87
C TYR A 12 17.90 1.58 -20.51
N ILE A 13 16.89 1.25 -21.31
CA ILE A 13 15.97 0.15 -20.99
C ILE A 13 16.68 -1.20 -21.21
N SER A 14 16.55 -2.09 -20.22
CA SER A 14 17.11 -3.43 -20.31
C SER A 14 16.27 -4.39 -21.17
N PRO A 15 16.87 -5.41 -21.81
CA PRO A 15 16.14 -6.39 -22.63
C PRO A 15 15.06 -7.15 -21.86
N GLU A 16 15.18 -7.27 -20.54
CA GLU A 16 14.20 -7.92 -19.66
C GLU A 16 12.91 -7.11 -19.55
N ILE A 17 13.01 -5.77 -19.48
CA ILE A 17 11.84 -4.87 -19.46
C ILE A 17 11.12 -4.92 -20.81
N LEU A 18 11.87 -4.91 -21.92
CA LEU A 18 11.29 -5.00 -23.27
C LEU A 18 10.63 -6.37 -23.52
N ARG A 19 11.27 -7.46 -23.07
CA ARG A 19 10.68 -8.80 -23.13
C ARG A 19 9.41 -8.90 -22.30
N ALA A 20 9.41 -8.36 -21.08
CA ALA A 20 8.21 -8.35 -20.23
C ALA A 20 7.04 -7.60 -20.88
N HIS A 21 7.32 -6.46 -21.53
CA HIS A 21 6.32 -5.70 -22.27
C HIS A 21 5.80 -6.46 -23.51
N GLN A 22 6.69 -7.10 -24.26
CA GLN A 22 6.31 -7.90 -25.43
C GLN A 22 5.45 -9.12 -25.07
N TYR A 23 5.80 -9.84 -23.99
CA TYR A 23 4.97 -10.94 -23.48
C TYR A 23 3.58 -10.47 -23.02
N SER A 24 3.48 -9.27 -22.45
CA SER A 24 2.19 -8.68 -22.08
C SER A 24 1.32 -8.35 -23.30
N LEU A 25 1.89 -7.92 -24.42
CA LEU A 25 1.13 -7.61 -25.64
C LEU A 25 0.59 -8.88 -26.32
N GLN A 26 1.24 -10.02 -26.11
CA GLN A 26 0.84 -11.31 -26.67
C GLN A 26 -0.11 -12.13 -25.78
N ALA A 27 -0.61 -11.56 -24.68
CA ALA A 27 -1.55 -12.19 -23.75
C ALA A 27 -1.16 -13.61 -23.29
N MET A 28 0.14 -13.92 -23.24
CA MET A 28 0.62 -15.20 -22.71
C MET A 28 0.59 -15.15 -21.18
N GLU A 29 -0.31 -15.93 -20.57
CA GLU A 29 -0.50 -16.05 -19.10
C GLU A 29 0.65 -16.77 -18.38
N ASP A 30 1.67 -17.24 -19.09
CA ASP A 30 2.88 -17.75 -18.48
C ASP A 30 3.65 -16.59 -17.86
N GLY A 31 3.82 -16.59 -16.53
CA GLY A 31 4.45 -15.55 -15.68
C GLY A 31 5.90 -15.14 -15.99
N LYS A 32 6.21 -14.89 -17.26
CA LYS A 32 7.47 -14.47 -17.89
C LYS A 32 7.63 -12.95 -17.92
N GLY A 33 6.59 -12.17 -17.61
CA GLY A 33 6.61 -10.71 -17.51
C GLY A 33 7.17 -10.16 -16.19
N ARG A 34 8.29 -10.71 -15.70
CA ARG A 34 8.91 -10.30 -14.43
C ARG A 34 10.34 -9.81 -14.66
N TYR A 35 10.64 -8.64 -14.11
CA TYR A 35 11.99 -8.09 -14.03
C TYR A 35 12.23 -7.54 -12.62
N GLY A 36 13.48 -7.57 -12.18
CA GLY A 36 13.95 -7.11 -10.88
C GLY A 36 15.01 -6.01 -11.01
N ALA A 37 15.81 -5.83 -9.96
CA ALA A 37 16.84 -4.79 -9.89
C ALA A 37 17.96 -4.95 -10.95
N GLU A 38 17.97 -6.02 -11.73
CA GLU A 38 18.89 -6.22 -12.87
C GLU A 38 18.77 -5.14 -13.95
N CYS A 39 17.58 -4.55 -14.13
CA CYS A 39 17.40 -3.48 -15.10
C CYS A 39 18.19 -2.20 -14.75
N ASP A 40 18.39 -1.94 -13.46
CA ASP A 40 19.13 -0.79 -12.98
C ASP A 40 20.63 -0.95 -13.27
N TRP A 41 21.15 -2.19 -13.23
CA TRP A 41 22.54 -2.51 -13.56
C TRP A 41 22.81 -2.38 -15.06
N TRP A 42 21.86 -2.78 -15.90
CA TRP A 42 21.92 -2.52 -17.34
C TRP A 42 22.01 -1.02 -17.62
N SER A 43 21.12 -0.24 -17.00
CA SER A 43 21.11 1.22 -17.12
C SER A 43 22.43 1.86 -16.69
N LEU A 44 23.02 1.37 -15.59
CA LEU A 44 24.35 1.80 -15.13
C LEU A 44 25.46 1.46 -16.14
N GLY A 45 25.44 0.26 -16.73
CA GLY A 45 26.39 -0.13 -17.78
C GLY A 45 26.30 0.76 -19.01
N VAL A 46 25.09 1.11 -19.43
CA VAL A 46 24.84 2.08 -20.51
C VAL A 46 25.34 3.47 -20.12
N LEU A 47 25.06 3.95 -18.90
CA LEU A 47 25.57 5.23 -18.41
C LEU A 47 27.11 5.28 -18.41
N LEU A 48 27.77 4.22 -17.94
CA LEU A 48 29.23 4.11 -17.94
C LEU A 48 29.83 4.10 -19.35
N ARG A 49 29.08 3.56 -20.32
CA ARG A 49 29.46 3.59 -21.73
C ARG A 49 29.34 4.99 -22.33
N PHE A 50 28.28 5.74 -21.99
CA PHE A 50 28.05 7.09 -22.49
C PHE A 50 28.86 8.17 -21.76
N SER A 51 29.23 7.97 -20.49
CA SER A 51 29.81 8.99 -19.61
C SER A 51 31.27 9.38 -19.90
N ARG A 52 31.83 9.09 -21.09
CA ARG A 52 33.24 9.38 -21.43
C ARG A 52 34.26 8.68 -20.50
N MET A 53 33.81 7.87 -19.55
CA MET A 53 34.65 7.11 -18.63
C MET A 53 35.43 6.01 -19.38
N ILE A 54 34.88 5.47 -20.46
CA ILE A 54 35.60 4.56 -21.38
C ILE A 54 36.70 5.28 -22.18
N LEU A 55 36.57 6.58 -22.45
CA LEU A 55 37.60 7.33 -23.18
C LEU A 55 38.82 7.67 -22.31
N LEU A 56 38.70 7.61 -20.98
CA LEU A 56 39.83 7.69 -20.05
C LEU A 56 40.48 6.33 -19.80
N PHE A 57 39.78 5.22 -20.07
CA PHE A 57 40.24 3.87 -19.79
C PHE A 57 40.33 3.02 -21.06
N SER A 58 41.45 3.17 -21.76
CA SER A 58 41.90 2.23 -22.80
C SER A 58 42.50 0.94 -22.20
N SER A 59 42.00 0.49 -21.04
CA SER A 59 42.45 -0.73 -20.37
C SER A 59 41.48 -1.88 -20.63
N GLU A 60 42.02 -3.07 -20.82
CA GLU A 60 41.27 -4.29 -21.09
C GLU A 60 40.35 -4.69 -19.91
N GLU A 61 40.63 -4.16 -18.72
CA GLU A 61 39.82 -4.29 -17.51
C GLU A 61 38.45 -3.59 -17.62
N ALA A 62 38.38 -2.42 -18.28
CA ALA A 62 37.13 -1.69 -18.47
C ALA A 62 36.21 -2.41 -19.48
N LYS A 63 36.81 -3.06 -20.48
CA LYS A 63 36.08 -3.88 -21.45
C LYS A 63 35.58 -5.18 -20.81
N ASP A 64 36.37 -5.80 -19.93
CA ASP A 64 35.94 -6.99 -19.18
C ASP A 64 34.79 -6.68 -18.20
N LEU A 65 34.86 -5.55 -17.50
CA LEU A 65 33.76 -5.06 -16.65
C LEU A 65 32.48 -4.83 -17.46
N MET A 66 32.58 -4.20 -18.63
CA MET A 66 31.44 -3.98 -19.54
C MET A 66 30.88 -5.30 -20.10
N ARG A 67 31.73 -6.22 -20.56
CA ARG A 67 31.29 -7.55 -21.03
C ARG A 67 30.55 -8.28 -19.93
N ARG A 68 31.02 -8.19 -18.68
CA ARG A 68 30.36 -8.80 -17.52
C ARG A 68 29.05 -8.11 -17.15
N LEU A 69 28.95 -6.78 -17.24
CA LEU A 69 27.70 -6.06 -17.00
C LEU A 69 26.62 -6.44 -18.03
N PHE A 70 26.99 -6.60 -19.30
CA PHE A 70 26.07 -7.00 -20.37
C PHE A 70 25.80 -8.52 -20.43
N ALA A 71 26.68 -9.37 -19.88
CA ALA A 71 26.56 -10.84 -19.93
C ALA A 71 25.81 -11.47 -18.73
N VAL A 72 25.49 -10.71 -17.67
CA VAL A 72 24.83 -11.25 -16.47
C VAL A 72 23.35 -11.48 -16.76
N GLN A 73 23.07 -12.61 -17.41
CA GLN A 73 21.71 -13.14 -17.50
C GLN A 73 21.40 -14.13 -16.38
N ASN A 74 22.38 -14.70 -15.65
CA ASN A 74 22.11 -15.58 -14.51
C ASN A 74 23.33 -15.73 -13.55
N ALA A 75 23.08 -15.69 -12.24
CA ALA A 75 23.86 -16.34 -11.16
C ALA A 75 25.05 -15.67 -10.41
N ALA A 76 25.17 -14.34 -10.29
CA ALA A 76 26.11 -13.72 -9.31
C ALA A 76 25.48 -12.59 -8.48
N ARG A 77 24.33 -12.90 -7.86
CA ARG A 77 23.32 -11.95 -7.36
C ARG A 77 23.61 -11.17 -6.06
N THR A 78 24.72 -11.39 -5.34
CA THR A 78 24.88 -10.76 -4.00
C THR A 78 26.29 -10.30 -3.64
N LYS A 79 27.30 -10.52 -4.49
CA LYS A 79 28.70 -10.19 -4.18
C LYS A 79 29.28 -9.04 -5.00
N TRP A 80 28.52 -8.49 -5.95
CA TRP A 80 29.08 -7.52 -6.90
C TRP A 80 29.39 -6.16 -6.25
N PHE A 81 28.58 -5.64 -5.32
CA PHE A 81 28.87 -4.37 -4.62
C PHE A 81 30.16 -4.46 -3.80
N ARG A 82 30.39 -5.61 -3.16
CA ARG A 82 31.63 -5.93 -2.44
C ARG A 82 32.81 -6.07 -3.41
N ARG A 83 32.61 -6.70 -4.58
CA ARG A 83 33.63 -6.79 -5.65
C ARG A 83 33.90 -5.46 -6.37
N LEU A 84 32.95 -4.53 -6.40
CA LEU A 84 33.13 -3.17 -6.92
C LEU A 84 33.97 -2.33 -5.93
N GLN A 85 33.72 -2.48 -4.63
CA GLN A 85 34.58 -1.90 -3.58
C GLN A 85 36.00 -2.49 -3.60
N GLU A 86 36.17 -3.76 -4.00
CA GLU A 86 37.46 -4.44 -4.17
C GLU A 86 38.10 -4.18 -5.55
N SER A 87 37.39 -3.56 -6.50
CA SER A 87 37.93 -3.20 -7.81
C SER A 87 38.85 -1.99 -7.69
N SER A 88 40.00 -2.05 -8.36
CA SER A 88 40.96 -0.94 -8.42
C SER A 88 40.37 0.39 -8.94
N LEU A 89 39.18 0.34 -9.56
CA LEU A 89 38.46 1.50 -10.10
C LEU A 89 37.84 2.42 -9.03
N VAL A 90 37.64 1.93 -7.79
CA VAL A 90 36.89 2.68 -6.76
C VAL A 90 37.55 2.68 -5.38
N ILE A 91 38.78 2.17 -5.30
CA ILE A 91 39.64 2.28 -4.12
C ILE A 91 39.95 3.76 -3.89
N GLY A 92 39.42 4.32 -2.79
CA GLY A 92 39.64 5.72 -2.37
C GLY A 92 38.40 6.62 -2.36
N VAL A 93 37.24 6.14 -2.83
CA VAL A 93 36.00 6.93 -2.76
C VAL A 93 35.37 6.80 -1.37
N ASN A 94 35.33 7.89 -0.62
CA ASN A 94 34.60 7.97 0.65
C ASN A 94 33.11 8.21 0.37
N TRP A 95 32.34 7.12 0.38
CA TRP A 95 30.91 7.10 0.06
C TRP A 95 30.00 7.81 1.07
N ALA A 96 30.53 8.21 2.23
CA ALA A 96 29.74 8.80 3.32
C ALA A 96 29.30 10.26 3.06
N THR A 97 29.89 10.97 2.08
CA THR A 97 29.86 12.45 2.04
C THR A 97 29.11 13.07 0.85
N ILE A 98 28.38 12.32 0.03
CA ILE A 98 27.97 12.78 -1.33
C ILE A 98 26.56 13.41 -1.44
N ARG A 99 25.68 13.36 -0.43
CA ARG A 99 24.28 13.81 -0.63
C ARG A 99 23.86 15.00 0.23
N GLU A 100 23.94 16.20 -0.34
CA GLU A 100 23.20 17.36 0.16
C GLU A 100 22.74 18.28 -0.99
N ARG A 101 21.41 18.48 -1.14
CA ARG A 101 20.71 19.78 -1.38
C ARG A 101 19.21 19.60 -1.75
N PHE A 102 18.38 20.52 -1.23
CA PHE A 102 16.90 20.65 -1.31
C PHE A 102 16.41 21.67 -2.39
N CYS A 103 15.14 21.63 -2.83
CA CYS A 103 14.10 22.71 -2.67
C CYS A 103 12.75 22.39 -3.40
N SER A 104 11.79 23.35 -3.38
CA SER A 104 10.37 23.24 -3.00
C SER A 104 9.25 23.53 -4.04
N THR A 105 8.06 22.95 -3.77
CA THR A 105 6.62 23.39 -3.89
C THR A 105 5.97 24.08 -5.11
N SER A 106 4.73 23.68 -5.45
CA SER A 106 3.52 24.56 -5.39
C SER A 106 2.15 23.82 -5.54
N SER A 107 1.21 24.15 -4.64
CA SER A 107 -0.29 24.28 -4.65
C SER A 107 -1.17 23.74 -5.82
N ASN A 108 -2.48 23.45 -5.74
CA ASN A 108 -3.60 23.41 -4.76
C ASN A 108 -4.82 22.73 -5.47
N SER A 109 -5.69 21.97 -4.78
CA SER A 109 -7.19 22.06 -4.88
C SER A 109 -7.88 21.10 -3.89
N VAL A 110 -9.13 21.42 -3.53
CA VAL A 110 -9.67 21.33 -2.15
C VAL A 110 -10.44 20.05 -1.77
N PHE A 111 -10.84 19.14 -2.65
CA PHE A 111 -11.21 17.76 -2.25
C PHE A 111 -11.46 16.90 -3.49
N SER A 112 -10.64 15.87 -3.72
CA SER A 112 -10.70 15.04 -4.93
C SER A 112 -10.54 13.54 -4.68
N GLY A 113 -10.30 13.11 -3.44
CA GLY A 113 -9.93 11.73 -3.13
C GLY A 113 -8.57 11.29 -3.71
N LEU A 114 -7.88 12.15 -4.48
CA LEU A 114 -6.59 11.85 -5.11
C LEU A 114 -5.46 11.62 -4.09
N HIS A 115 -5.68 11.94 -2.81
CA HIS A 115 -4.66 11.80 -1.76
C HIS A 115 -4.65 10.42 -1.09
N LEU A 116 -5.62 9.55 -1.36
CA LEU A 116 -5.70 8.20 -0.77
C LEU A 116 -4.49 7.30 -1.10
N PRO A 117 -3.95 7.28 -2.34
CA PRO A 117 -2.73 6.54 -2.65
C PRO A 117 -1.48 7.07 -1.94
N PHE A 118 -1.55 8.25 -1.33
CA PHE A 118 -0.43 8.91 -0.67
C PHE A 118 -0.55 8.88 0.88
N VAL A 119 -1.56 8.22 1.42
CA VAL A 119 -1.69 7.95 2.87
C VAL A 119 -0.50 7.10 3.31
N GLY A 120 0.24 7.56 4.33
CA GLY A 120 1.47 6.92 4.79
C GLY A 120 2.77 7.44 4.14
N PHE A 121 2.70 8.32 3.13
CA PHE A 121 3.90 8.96 2.55
C PHE A 121 4.48 10.08 3.42
N THR A 122 3.72 10.60 4.39
CA THR A 122 4.19 11.68 5.27
C THR A 122 5.24 11.12 6.24
N PHE A 123 6.50 11.51 6.01
CA PHE A 123 7.61 11.12 6.86
C PHE A 123 8.20 12.33 7.58
N SER A 124 8.22 12.27 8.92
CA SER A 124 8.85 13.27 9.78
C SER A 124 10.04 12.67 10.49
N SER A 125 11.25 12.94 10.00
CA SER A 125 12.52 12.33 10.47
C SER A 125 12.80 12.47 11.97
N LYS A 126 12.20 13.44 12.66
CA LYS A 126 12.41 13.70 14.10
C LYS A 126 11.19 13.35 14.96
N SER A 127 10.17 12.71 14.38
CA SER A 127 8.97 12.31 15.11
C SER A 127 9.12 10.90 15.66
N ARG A 128 8.83 10.70 16.95
CA ARG A 128 8.74 9.37 17.59
C ARG A 128 7.62 8.50 17.01
N LEU A 129 6.74 9.08 16.20
CA LEU A 129 5.66 8.40 15.49
C LEU A 129 6.08 7.91 14.10
N SER A 130 7.25 8.30 13.60
CA SER A 130 7.76 7.80 12.31
C SER A 130 8.30 6.38 12.51
N GLY A 131 7.83 5.43 11.69
CA GLY A 131 8.00 3.98 11.85
C GLY A 131 9.43 3.41 11.85
N PHE A 132 10.45 4.26 11.94
CA PHE A 132 11.85 3.87 12.15
C PHE A 132 12.31 4.03 13.62
N GLY A 133 11.53 4.73 14.46
CA GLY A 133 11.91 5.05 15.85
C GLY A 133 11.51 4.01 16.91
N VAL A 134 10.80 2.95 16.55
CA VAL A 134 10.34 1.92 17.51
C VAL A 134 10.50 0.53 16.89
N GLN A 135 11.74 0.02 16.89
CA GLN A 135 12.03 -1.42 16.86
C GLN A 135 11.99 -2.02 18.29
N ASN A 136 11.11 -1.52 19.15
CA ASN A 136 10.73 -2.19 20.38
C ASN A 136 9.22 -2.41 20.32
N GLY A 137 8.83 -3.59 19.83
CA GLY A 137 7.51 -4.17 20.01
C GLY A 137 6.33 -3.26 19.70
N ILE A 138 5.85 -3.27 18.46
CA ILE A 138 4.41 -3.15 18.23
C ILE A 138 3.83 -4.46 18.74
N ASP A 139 3.57 -4.47 20.04
CA ASP A 139 2.95 -5.58 20.73
C ASP A 139 1.45 -5.54 20.40
N TYR A 140 0.97 -6.58 19.73
CA TYR A 140 -0.43 -6.78 19.35
C TYR A 140 -1.31 -7.16 20.57
N HIS A 141 -0.96 -6.69 21.77
CA HIS A 141 -1.68 -6.93 23.03
C HIS A 141 -2.36 -5.65 23.54
N THR A 142 -3.21 -5.02 22.72
CA THR A 142 -3.98 -3.83 23.15
C THR A 142 -5.11 -4.21 24.13
N GLU A 143 -5.59 -5.46 24.14
CA GLU A 143 -6.66 -5.92 25.03
C GLU A 143 -6.17 -6.27 26.45
N GLU A 144 -5.04 -6.98 26.58
CA GLU A 144 -4.46 -7.32 27.89
C GLU A 144 -3.96 -6.08 28.65
N ASN A 145 -3.36 -5.12 27.94
CA ASN A 145 -2.92 -3.88 28.54
C ASN A 145 -4.10 -3.04 29.06
N ASN A 146 -5.23 -3.00 28.34
CA ASN A 146 -6.43 -2.32 28.82
C ASN A 146 -6.99 -2.95 30.10
N TYR A 147 -7.01 -4.28 30.21
CA TYR A 147 -7.45 -4.96 31.44
C TYR A 147 -6.56 -4.65 32.65
N ILE A 148 -5.23 -4.62 32.46
CA ILE A 148 -4.28 -4.27 33.52
C ILE A 148 -4.45 -2.81 33.96
N TYR A 149 -4.66 -1.90 33.00
CA TYR A 149 -4.95 -0.50 33.31
C TYR A 149 -6.30 -0.31 34.00
N GLU A 150 -7.35 -1.03 33.59
CA GLU A 150 -8.67 -1.01 34.23
C GLU A 150 -8.61 -1.51 35.67
N GLN A 151 -7.92 -2.63 35.93
CA GLN A 151 -7.72 -3.13 37.29
C GLN A 151 -6.92 -2.13 38.15
N ARG A 152 -5.92 -1.46 37.57
CA ARG A 152 -5.13 -0.46 38.29
C ARG A 152 -5.95 0.78 38.62
N ILE A 153 -6.79 1.22 37.71
CA ILE A 153 -7.71 2.36 37.91
C ILE A 153 -8.71 2.04 39.02
N GLN A 154 -9.35 0.87 38.99
CA GLN A 154 -10.30 0.46 40.03
C GLN A 154 -9.65 0.39 41.41
N LYS A 155 -8.42 -0.13 41.50
CA LYS A 155 -7.67 -0.17 42.76
C LYS A 155 -7.36 1.24 43.28
N LEU A 156 -6.93 2.15 42.41
CA LEU A 156 -6.66 3.53 42.78
C LEU A 156 -7.93 4.29 43.20
N GLU A 157 -9.08 3.99 42.58
CA GLU A 157 -10.36 4.57 42.97
C GLU A 157 -10.80 4.08 44.35
N HIS A 158 -10.62 2.79 44.65
CA HIS A 158 -10.86 2.22 45.98
C HIS A 158 -9.95 2.87 47.04
N ASP A 159 -8.64 2.93 46.79
CA ASP A 159 -7.66 3.54 47.69
C ASP A 159 -7.97 5.02 47.95
N LYS A 160 -8.43 5.74 46.92
CA LYS A 160 -8.88 7.14 47.03
C LYS A 160 -10.12 7.26 47.92
N MET A 161 -11.12 6.38 47.76
CA MET A 161 -12.32 6.38 48.59
C MET A 161 -11.99 6.10 50.06
N ASP A 162 -11.07 5.17 50.32
CA ASP A 162 -10.62 4.83 51.68
C ASP A 162 -9.79 5.95 52.32
N LEU A 163 -8.87 6.57 51.57
CA LEU A 163 -8.11 7.74 52.06
C LEU A 163 -9.04 8.93 52.35
N GLN A 164 -10.04 9.17 51.51
CA GLN A 164 -11.05 10.19 51.78
C GLN A 164 -11.91 9.86 53.01
N ARG A 165 -12.21 8.58 53.25
CA ARG A 165 -12.92 8.14 54.46
C ARG A 165 -12.06 8.39 55.71
N ARG A 166 -10.79 7.99 55.69
CA ARG A 166 -9.82 8.23 56.77
C ARG A 166 -9.61 9.72 57.03
N LEU A 167 -9.54 10.54 55.99
CA LEU A 167 -9.47 12.01 56.14
C LEU A 167 -10.74 12.58 56.78
N ARG A 168 -11.92 12.10 56.39
CA ARG A 168 -13.18 12.52 57.03
C ARG A 168 -13.26 12.06 58.49
N GLU A 169 -12.83 10.85 58.79
CA GLU A 169 -12.79 10.30 60.16
C GLU A 169 -11.77 11.04 61.03
N MET A 170 -10.57 11.30 60.51
CA MET A 170 -9.54 12.09 61.18
C MET A 170 -9.98 13.54 61.37
N SER A 171 -10.65 14.15 60.38
CA SER A 171 -11.21 15.50 60.49
C SER A 171 -12.34 15.57 61.52
N LYS A 172 -13.15 14.51 61.66
CA LYS A 172 -14.14 14.38 62.75
C LYS A 172 -13.47 14.18 64.11
N PHE A 173 -12.40 13.38 64.18
CA PHE A 173 -11.63 13.17 65.40
C PHE A 173 -10.97 14.46 65.90
N PHE A 174 -10.40 15.26 65.00
CA PHE A 174 -9.86 16.59 65.32
C PHE A 174 -10.93 17.58 65.78
N LYS A 175 -12.14 17.55 65.20
CA LYS A 175 -13.28 18.35 65.68
C LYS A 175 -13.79 17.89 67.05
N GLN A 176 -13.71 16.60 67.35
CA GLN A 176 -14.21 16.01 68.60
C GLN A 176 -13.22 16.13 69.77
N GLN A 177 -11.91 16.19 69.50
CA GLN A 177 -10.86 16.45 70.51
C GLN A 177 -10.68 17.93 70.89
N GLY A 178 -11.49 18.85 70.34
CA GLY A 178 -11.48 20.25 70.76
C GLY A 178 -10.26 21.05 70.33
N ILE A 179 -9.49 20.59 69.34
CA ILE A 179 -8.51 21.45 68.66
C ILE A 179 -9.28 22.29 67.64
N ILE A 180 -9.95 23.32 68.15
CA ILE A 180 -10.43 24.43 67.35
C ILE A 180 -9.17 25.21 66.95
N PHE A 181 -8.72 25.06 65.70
CA PHE A 181 -7.95 26.14 65.08
C PHE A 181 -8.97 27.23 64.76
N ASP A 182 -9.32 28.00 65.79
CA ASP A 182 -10.25 29.11 65.69
C ASP A 182 -9.49 30.22 64.97
N GLY A 183 -9.57 30.18 63.65
CA GLY A 183 -9.04 31.21 62.76
C GLY A 183 -10.03 32.36 62.63
N GLU A 184 -10.60 32.84 63.73
CA GLU A 184 -11.42 34.05 63.75
C GLU A 184 -11.05 34.90 64.96
N ASP A 185 -10.11 35.84 64.76
CA ASP A 185 -10.22 37.16 65.38
C ASP A 185 -9.45 38.26 64.61
N TYR A 186 -10.05 39.46 64.60
CA TYR A 186 -9.57 40.77 64.16
C TYR A 186 -9.53 41.09 62.64
N GLY A 187 -10.69 41.50 62.12
CA GLY A 187 -10.80 42.81 61.47
C GLY A 187 -10.33 42.95 60.02
N LYS A 188 -11.11 42.41 59.04
CA LYS A 188 -11.17 42.92 57.65
C LYS A 188 -12.35 42.39 56.82
N ASN A 189 -13.54 42.28 57.41
CA ASN A 189 -14.62 41.47 56.84
C ASN A 189 -15.54 42.15 55.79
N ARG A 190 -14.96 42.90 54.84
CA ARG A 190 -15.65 43.27 53.58
C ARG A 190 -14.90 42.80 52.33
N SER A 191 -13.60 42.50 52.45
CA SER A 191 -12.75 42.05 51.35
C SER A 191 -12.89 40.54 51.10
N THR A 192 -12.83 39.74 52.17
CA THR A 192 -12.93 38.26 52.15
C THR A 192 -14.32 37.76 51.79
N GLU A 193 -15.37 38.47 52.20
CA GLU A 193 -16.74 38.12 51.83
C GLU A 193 -17.02 38.38 50.35
N ALA A 194 -16.44 39.45 49.80
CA ALA A 194 -16.50 39.76 48.37
C ALA A 194 -15.67 38.77 47.53
N GLU A 195 -14.51 38.34 48.01
CA GLU A 195 -13.74 37.25 47.40
C GLU A 195 -14.46 35.90 47.46
N SER A 196 -15.09 35.58 48.59
CA SER A 196 -15.91 34.37 48.74
C SER A 196 -17.07 34.35 47.73
N ARG A 197 -17.74 35.49 47.51
CA ARG A 197 -18.79 35.63 46.47
C ARG A 197 -18.21 35.47 45.05
N LYS A 198 -17.07 36.08 44.75
CA LYS A 198 -16.39 35.92 43.44
C LYS A 198 -15.98 34.47 43.18
N LEU A 199 -15.42 33.80 44.18
CA LEU A 199 -15.05 32.38 44.10
C LEU A 199 -16.29 31.49 43.96
N GLN A 200 -17.40 31.84 44.60
CA GLN A 200 -18.67 31.13 44.45
C GLN A 200 -19.23 31.27 43.02
N ASP A 201 -19.15 32.47 42.43
CA ASP A 201 -19.54 32.71 41.04
C ASP A 201 -18.62 31.99 40.05
N GLU A 202 -17.32 31.92 40.33
CA GLU A 202 -16.35 31.15 39.56
C GLU A 202 -16.65 29.64 39.64
N ILE A 203 -16.96 29.11 40.83
CA ILE A 203 -17.40 27.72 41.00
C ILE A 203 -18.68 27.44 40.20
N ASN A 204 -19.65 28.37 40.21
CA ASN A 204 -20.89 28.22 39.45
C ASN A 204 -20.62 28.25 37.94
N THR A 205 -19.72 29.12 37.49
CA THR A 205 -19.31 29.22 36.08
C THR A 205 -18.56 27.96 35.62
N LEU A 206 -17.62 27.46 36.43
CA LEU A 206 -16.89 26.23 36.16
C LEU A 206 -17.82 25.01 36.17
N ARG A 207 -18.82 24.95 37.06
CA ARG A 207 -19.84 23.88 37.05
C ARG A 207 -20.68 23.90 35.79
N LYS A 208 -21.10 25.09 35.33
CA LYS A 208 -21.81 25.24 34.05
C LYS A 208 -20.94 24.78 32.88
N ARG A 209 -19.69 25.22 32.83
CA ARG A 209 -18.73 24.83 31.80
C ARG A 209 -18.47 23.32 31.79
N LYS A 210 -18.36 22.70 32.98
CA LYS A 210 -18.22 21.26 33.13
C LYS A 210 -19.43 20.52 32.55
N SER A 211 -20.65 20.96 32.87
CA SER A 211 -21.88 20.36 32.33
C SER A 211 -21.98 20.50 30.80
N GLU A 212 -21.61 21.66 30.26
CA GLU A 212 -21.54 21.89 28.80
C GLU A 212 -20.54 20.93 28.13
N LEU A 213 -19.33 20.81 28.67
CA LEU A 213 -18.31 19.89 28.15
C LEU A 213 -18.73 18.43 28.27
N GLU A 214 -19.40 18.03 29.35
CA GLU A 214 -19.94 16.67 29.51
C GLU A 214 -21.01 16.35 28.46
N MET A 215 -21.91 17.31 28.16
CA MET A 215 -22.89 17.16 27.08
C MET A 215 -22.24 17.08 25.71
N GLU A 216 -21.24 17.92 25.44
CA GLU A 216 -20.51 17.91 24.16
C GLU A 216 -19.73 16.60 23.97
N THR A 217 -19.08 16.11 25.02
CA THR A 217 -18.39 14.81 25.01
C THR A 217 -19.38 13.66 24.78
N SER A 218 -20.57 13.73 25.38
CA SER A 218 -21.65 12.75 25.16
C SER A 218 -22.15 12.77 23.72
N LYS A 219 -22.32 13.96 23.13
CA LYS A 219 -22.74 14.15 21.73
C LYS A 219 -21.70 13.59 20.76
N LEU A 220 -20.42 13.96 20.92
CA LEU A 220 -19.30 13.44 20.12
C LEU A 220 -19.19 11.91 20.23
N ARG A 221 -19.38 11.35 21.42
CA ARG A 221 -19.41 9.88 21.61
C ARG A 221 -20.56 9.22 20.86
N LYS A 222 -21.74 9.84 20.79
CA LYS A 222 -22.86 9.34 20.01
C LYS A 222 -22.56 9.41 18.50
N GLU A 223 -22.09 10.55 18.02
CA GLU A 223 -21.69 10.73 16.61
C GLU A 223 -20.63 9.71 16.19
N HIS A 224 -19.63 9.45 17.04
CA HIS A 224 -18.63 8.42 16.77
C HIS A 224 -19.26 7.02 16.66
N ARG A 225 -20.21 6.65 17.53
CA ARG A 225 -20.92 5.36 17.42
C ARG A 225 -21.71 5.25 16.12
N ASP A 226 -22.41 6.31 15.75
CA ASP A 226 -23.23 6.34 14.53
C ASP A 226 -22.33 6.23 13.28
N MET A 227 -21.19 6.93 13.25
CA MET A 227 -20.19 6.79 12.17
C MET A 227 -19.59 5.38 12.10
N MET A 228 -19.30 4.75 13.24
CA MET A 228 -18.76 3.38 13.27
C MET A 228 -19.78 2.36 12.76
N CYS A 229 -21.07 2.53 13.07
CA CYS A 229 -22.14 1.70 12.52
C CYS A 229 -22.21 1.83 10.99
N GLY A 230 -22.24 3.07 10.47
CA GLY A 230 -22.26 3.31 9.02
C GLY A 230 -21.03 2.78 8.29
N LYS A 231 -19.86 2.82 8.92
CA LYS A 231 -18.64 2.22 8.36
C LYS A 231 -18.76 0.69 8.25
N GLN A 232 -19.28 0.03 9.28
CA GLN A 232 -19.45 -1.43 9.27
C GLN A 232 -20.45 -1.90 8.20
N GLU A 233 -21.53 -1.14 7.97
CA GLU A 233 -22.47 -1.39 6.87
C GLU A 233 -21.80 -1.23 5.50
N LEU A 234 -20.98 -0.20 5.33
CA LEU A 234 -20.25 0.04 4.07
C LEU A 234 -19.23 -1.08 3.79
N ASP A 235 -18.49 -1.51 4.80
CA ASP A 235 -17.52 -2.60 4.70
C ASP A 235 -18.25 -3.91 4.32
N SER A 236 -19.41 -4.18 4.92
CA SER A 236 -20.23 -5.36 4.59
C SER A 236 -20.73 -5.36 3.15
N LEU A 237 -21.20 -4.20 2.65
CA LEU A 237 -21.62 -4.03 1.26
C LEU A 237 -20.46 -4.16 0.28
N GLN A 238 -19.26 -3.73 0.68
CA GLN A 238 -18.06 -3.87 -0.12
C GLN A 238 -17.66 -5.35 -0.27
N ASP A 239 -17.74 -6.13 0.81
CA ASP A 239 -17.49 -7.57 0.78
C ASP A 239 -18.48 -8.31 -0.14
N GLU A 240 -19.76 -7.97 -0.08
CA GLU A 240 -20.78 -8.53 -0.97
C GLU A 240 -20.48 -8.23 -2.45
N LYS A 241 -20.09 -6.99 -2.76
CA LYS A 241 -19.67 -6.61 -4.13
C LYS A 241 -18.44 -7.38 -4.61
N ILE A 242 -17.45 -7.60 -3.74
CA ILE A 242 -16.25 -8.37 -4.07
C ILE A 242 -16.62 -9.82 -4.40
N LEU A 243 -17.52 -10.43 -3.62
CA LEU A 243 -18.02 -11.77 -3.90
C LEU A 243 -18.75 -11.82 -5.25
N ARG A 244 -19.63 -10.84 -5.51
CA ARG A 244 -20.37 -10.78 -6.77
C ARG A 244 -19.46 -10.59 -7.99
N LEU A 245 -18.43 -9.76 -7.87
CA LEU A 245 -17.41 -9.60 -8.91
C LEU A 245 -16.69 -10.92 -9.20
N ARG A 246 -16.28 -11.66 -8.16
CA ARG A 246 -15.62 -12.96 -8.32
C ARG A 246 -16.51 -13.99 -9.02
N GLU A 247 -17.82 -13.99 -8.76
CA GLU A 247 -18.79 -14.84 -9.44
C GLU A 247 -18.91 -14.47 -10.93
N LEU A 248 -19.06 -13.18 -11.23
CA LEU A 248 -19.15 -12.70 -12.61
C LEU A 248 -17.86 -12.97 -13.39
N GLU A 249 -16.69 -12.83 -12.77
CA GLU A 249 -15.41 -13.19 -13.37
C GLU A 249 -15.31 -14.69 -13.69
N LYS A 250 -15.82 -15.56 -12.80
CA LYS A 250 -15.89 -17.00 -13.06
C LYS A 250 -16.83 -17.30 -14.23
N ALA A 251 -18.02 -16.70 -14.27
CA ALA A 251 -18.95 -16.86 -15.37
C ALA A 251 -18.36 -16.37 -16.70
N LEU A 252 -17.65 -15.23 -16.68
CA LEU A 252 -16.96 -14.69 -17.86
C LEU A 252 -15.89 -15.65 -18.37
N ARG A 253 -15.08 -16.24 -17.49
CA ARG A 253 -14.07 -17.25 -17.88
C ARG A 253 -14.73 -18.47 -18.54
N PHE A 254 -15.85 -18.94 -17.98
CA PHE A 254 -16.57 -20.08 -18.54
C PHE A 254 -17.14 -19.76 -19.93
N ALA A 255 -17.82 -18.62 -20.08
CA ALA A 255 -18.37 -18.19 -21.35
C ALA A 255 -17.30 -17.97 -22.42
N LYS A 256 -16.10 -17.50 -22.04
CA LYS A 256 -14.96 -17.40 -22.96
C LYS A 256 -14.48 -18.77 -23.44
N ALA A 257 -14.34 -19.74 -22.53
CA ALA A 257 -13.93 -21.10 -22.90
C ALA A 257 -14.93 -21.77 -23.85
N GLU A 258 -16.24 -21.61 -23.59
CA GLU A 258 -17.31 -22.09 -24.47
C GLU A 258 -17.27 -21.39 -25.83
N ASN A 259 -17.01 -20.08 -25.86
CA ASN A 259 -16.86 -19.34 -27.10
C ASN A 259 -15.68 -19.83 -27.95
N ASP A 260 -14.54 -20.11 -27.31
CA ASP A 260 -13.35 -20.65 -27.99
C ASP A 260 -13.59 -22.08 -28.51
N GLU A 261 -14.32 -22.90 -27.77
CA GLU A 261 -14.72 -24.24 -28.19
C GLU A 261 -15.65 -24.20 -29.41
N LEU A 262 -16.70 -23.37 -29.38
CA LEU A 262 -17.60 -23.18 -30.51
C LEU A 262 -16.88 -22.61 -31.75
N HIS A 263 -15.88 -21.73 -31.56
CA HIS A 263 -15.06 -21.25 -32.67
C HIS A 263 -14.22 -22.35 -33.31
N ARG A 264 -13.65 -23.27 -32.51
CA ARG A 264 -12.94 -24.45 -33.04
C ARG A 264 -13.88 -25.34 -33.84
N ASP A 265 -15.06 -25.65 -33.31
CA ASP A 265 -16.06 -26.48 -34.00
C ASP A 265 -16.53 -25.83 -35.32
N LEU A 266 -16.70 -24.50 -35.32
CA LEU A 266 -17.06 -23.73 -36.51
C LEU A 266 -15.97 -23.83 -37.59
N MET A 267 -14.70 -23.71 -37.20
CA MET A 267 -13.57 -23.86 -38.12
C MET A 267 -13.51 -25.27 -38.72
N ASP A 268 -13.65 -26.31 -37.90
CA ASP A 268 -13.65 -27.71 -38.34
C ASP A 268 -14.80 -27.99 -39.33
N CYS A 269 -15.99 -27.47 -39.02
CA CYS A 269 -17.15 -27.59 -39.92
C CYS A 269 -16.93 -26.85 -41.24
N HIS A 270 -16.31 -25.66 -41.18
CA HIS A 270 -15.98 -24.88 -42.37
C HIS A 270 -14.97 -25.62 -43.27
N GLU A 271 -13.95 -26.25 -42.69
CA GLU A 271 -12.99 -27.07 -43.43
C GLU A 271 -13.63 -28.29 -44.08
N LYS A 272 -14.50 -29.01 -43.35
CA LYS A 272 -15.28 -30.14 -43.89
C LYS A 272 -16.14 -29.70 -45.08
N LEU A 273 -16.83 -28.57 -44.98
CA LEU A 273 -17.63 -28.02 -46.07
C LEU A 273 -16.77 -27.69 -47.30
N LYS A 274 -15.57 -27.13 -47.08
CA LYS A 274 -14.62 -26.82 -48.16
C LYS A 274 -14.11 -28.08 -48.85
N LEU A 275 -13.86 -29.16 -48.11
CA LEU A 275 -13.50 -30.47 -48.67
C LEU A 275 -14.65 -31.04 -49.49
N GLN A 276 -15.87 -31.04 -48.96
CA GLN A 276 -17.05 -31.51 -49.70
C GLN A 276 -17.29 -30.72 -51.01
N ALA A 277 -17.09 -29.40 -50.98
CA ALA A 277 -17.20 -28.57 -52.19
C ALA A 277 -16.13 -28.92 -53.24
N LYS A 278 -14.92 -29.25 -52.79
CA LYS A 278 -13.84 -29.72 -53.67
C LYS A 278 -14.17 -31.08 -54.27
N ASP A 279 -14.56 -32.06 -53.45
CA ASP A 279 -14.89 -33.41 -53.89
C ASP A 279 -16.07 -33.40 -54.88
N LEU A 280 -17.08 -32.57 -54.63
CA LEU A 280 -18.21 -32.38 -55.55
C LEU A 280 -17.75 -31.82 -56.90
N LYS A 281 -16.84 -30.84 -56.89
CA LYS A 281 -16.28 -30.24 -58.11
C LYS A 281 -15.46 -31.27 -58.90
N ASP A 282 -14.66 -32.07 -58.21
CA ASP A 282 -13.84 -33.12 -58.81
C ASP A 282 -14.71 -34.22 -59.42
N ALA A 283 -15.76 -34.67 -58.71
CA ALA A 283 -16.75 -35.63 -59.22
C ALA A 283 -17.51 -35.09 -60.46
N LEU A 284 -17.91 -33.81 -60.44
CA LEU A 284 -18.52 -33.16 -61.60
C LEU A 284 -17.54 -33.07 -62.78
N GLY A 285 -16.25 -32.82 -62.52
CA GLY A 285 -15.19 -32.81 -63.52
C GLY A 285 -15.02 -34.19 -64.16
N GLN A 286 -14.91 -35.24 -63.34
CA GLN A 286 -14.82 -36.62 -63.80
C GLN A 286 -16.04 -37.03 -64.64
N ARG A 287 -17.26 -36.67 -64.22
CA ARG A 287 -18.47 -36.94 -65.00
C ARG A 287 -18.43 -36.30 -66.38
N LYS A 288 -17.95 -35.05 -66.47
CA LYS A 288 -17.81 -34.34 -67.77
C LYS A 288 -16.80 -35.02 -68.67
N LEU A 289 -15.63 -35.39 -68.15
CA LEU A 289 -14.59 -36.11 -68.90
C LEU A 289 -15.10 -37.45 -69.42
N ALA A 290 -15.76 -38.23 -68.57
CA ALA A 290 -16.37 -39.49 -68.99
C ALA A 290 -17.41 -39.25 -70.10
N MET A 291 -18.28 -38.25 -69.95
CA MET A 291 -19.26 -37.91 -71.00
C MET A 291 -18.60 -37.51 -72.33
N THR A 292 -17.49 -36.76 -72.32
CA THR A 292 -16.77 -36.40 -73.55
C THR A 292 -16.10 -37.60 -74.19
N GLU A 293 -15.46 -38.47 -73.40
CA GLU A 293 -14.84 -39.71 -73.89
C GLU A 293 -15.89 -40.64 -74.53
N TYR A 294 -17.07 -40.78 -73.92
CA TYR A 294 -18.17 -41.55 -74.52
C TYR A 294 -18.66 -40.95 -75.84
N ALA A 295 -18.76 -39.63 -75.95
CA ALA A 295 -19.17 -38.97 -77.19
C ALA A 295 -18.15 -39.20 -78.32
N GLU A 296 -16.85 -39.07 -78.03
CA GLU A 296 -15.77 -39.32 -78.99
C GLU A 296 -15.71 -40.77 -79.48
N VAL A 297 -16.07 -41.73 -78.63
CA VAL A 297 -16.16 -43.15 -79.01
C VAL A 297 -17.41 -43.44 -79.82
N SER A 298 -18.53 -42.75 -79.58
CA SER A 298 -19.78 -42.93 -80.32
C SER A 298 -19.77 -42.32 -81.73
N ASP A 299 -18.92 -41.32 -81.98
CA ASP A 299 -18.81 -40.64 -83.28
C ASP A 299 -17.82 -41.33 -84.26
N LYS A 300 -17.19 -42.45 -83.86
CA LYS A 300 -16.31 -43.29 -84.70
C LYS A 300 -17.03 -44.53 -85.20
#